data_AF-K1ZQF6-F1
#
_entry.id   AF-K1ZQF6-F1
#
_cell.length_a   1.000
_cell.length_b   1.000
_cell.length_c   1.000
_cell.angle_alpha   90.00
_cell.angle_beta   90.00
_cell.angle_gamma   90.00
#
_symmetry.space_group_name_H-M   'P 1'
#
loop_
_entity.id
_entity.type
_entity.pdbx_description
1 polymer ?
#
loop_
_entity_poly.entity_id
_entity_poly.type
_entity_poly.pdbx_seq_one_letter_code
_entity_poly.pdbx_strand_id
1 'polypeptide(L)'
;SLVALHYLGPEYRFTTEFYLDRDDNLKIKGYGDPLLLSESLREIAAALSLKLGGFNHLVLDDSFFSGQVRVPGTSPSYQPYDAVNGALCVNFNTVSFKRVNRAYVSDEEQTPLLPFVEKRIRASSLERGRIILSHQENEATLYAGHLFKYFLTQAGIKSRGEIRLGRVKPDDDRLLFTYTSPFPVKESIRKLLEFSNNFIANQLLVACGAKAYGTPGSLDKGVMAASTYAREVLKLKTDALSLDEGSGISRKNELTAHAMLKALNEFEPYHHLLRQERDEFFKTGTLDGIRTRAGYIADGKGELYRFVVLMNTPGKTTDAVMKLIRRFVGQTSAASLSHGSKA
;
A
#
# COMPACT_ATOMS: atom_id res chain seq x y z
N SER A 1 -7.88 6.15 -0.42
CA SER A 1 -7.67 6.85 0.87
C SER A 1 -8.94 7.00 1.68
N LEU A 2 -9.95 7.75 1.23
CA LEU A 2 -11.21 7.93 1.97
C LEU A 2 -11.89 6.62 2.40
N VAL A 3 -11.94 5.63 1.50
CA VAL A 3 -12.49 4.30 1.80
C VAL A 3 -11.77 3.65 3.00
N ALA A 4 -10.44 3.79 3.07
CA ALA A 4 -9.64 3.26 4.20
C ALA A 4 -9.87 4.06 5.49
N LEU A 5 -9.95 5.38 5.40
CA LEU A 5 -10.29 6.23 6.55
C LEU A 5 -11.68 5.89 7.11
N HIS A 6 -12.63 5.54 6.25
CA HIS A 6 -13.99 5.18 6.64
C HIS A 6 -14.09 3.78 7.26
N TYR A 7 -13.61 2.73 6.58
CA TYR A 7 -13.81 1.35 7.02
C TYR A 7 -12.82 0.91 8.10
N LEU A 8 -11.56 1.36 8.03
CA LEU A 8 -10.53 0.98 8.99
C LEU A 8 -10.44 2.01 10.12
N GLY A 9 -10.55 3.30 9.80
CA GLY A 9 -10.30 4.42 10.71
C GLY A 9 -8.85 4.93 10.59
N PRO A 10 -8.60 6.22 10.87
CA PRO A 10 -7.28 6.83 10.69
C PRO A 10 -6.20 6.26 11.60
N GLU A 11 -6.57 5.82 12.82
CA GLU A 11 -5.66 5.28 13.84
C GLU A 11 -5.55 3.75 13.81
N TYR A 12 -6.25 3.08 12.89
CA TYR A 12 -6.12 1.62 12.75
C TYR A 12 -4.67 1.24 12.44
N ARG A 13 -4.21 0.17 13.09
CA ARG A 13 -2.87 -0.39 12.90
C ARG A 13 -3.02 -1.84 12.51
N PHE A 14 -2.32 -2.24 11.45
CA PHE A 14 -2.28 -3.63 11.05
C PHE A 14 -1.53 -4.47 12.08
N THR A 15 -1.89 -5.74 12.17
CA THR A 15 -1.24 -6.70 13.05
C THR A 15 -0.60 -7.84 12.26
N THR A 16 0.36 -8.52 12.87
CA THR A 16 0.87 -9.81 12.41
C THR A 16 1.00 -10.68 13.65
N GLU A 17 0.46 -11.89 13.59
CA GLU A 17 0.34 -12.76 14.77
C GLU A 17 1.22 -13.98 14.64
N PHE A 18 1.73 -14.43 15.79
CA PHE A 18 2.69 -15.52 15.90
C PHE A 18 2.15 -16.56 16.86
N TYR A 19 2.01 -17.79 16.39
CA TYR A 19 1.45 -18.90 17.15
C TYR A 19 2.44 -20.06 17.26
N LEU A 20 2.29 -20.90 18.27
CA LEU A 20 2.96 -22.18 18.38
C LEU A 20 1.92 -23.29 18.38
N ASP A 21 2.05 -24.27 17.47
CA ASP A 21 1.19 -25.45 17.50
C ASP A 21 1.72 -26.55 18.43
N ARG A 22 0.95 -27.64 18.56
CA ARG A 22 1.29 -28.77 19.44
C ARG A 22 2.55 -29.54 19.02
N ASP A 23 3.00 -29.36 17.79
CA ASP A 23 4.22 -29.98 17.25
C ASP A 23 5.40 -29.01 17.28
N ASP A 24 5.33 -27.94 18.09
CA ASP A 24 6.34 -26.88 18.20
C ASP A 24 6.67 -26.20 16.86
N ASN A 25 5.71 -26.11 15.94
CA ASN A 25 5.86 -25.28 14.74
C ASN A 25 5.47 -23.84 15.04
N LEU A 26 6.32 -22.91 14.62
CA LEU A 26 6.00 -21.48 14.65
C LEU A 26 5.10 -21.16 13.46
N LYS A 27 3.91 -20.63 13.71
CA LYS A 27 3.00 -20.13 12.68
C LYS A 27 2.99 -18.61 12.65
N ILE A 28 3.04 -18.03 11.46
CA ILE A 28 2.93 -16.58 11.23
C ILE A 28 1.68 -16.30 10.44
N LYS A 29 0.78 -15.49 10.99
CA LYS A 29 -0.44 -15.05 10.30
C LYS A 29 -0.35 -13.59 9.92
N GLY A 30 -0.40 -13.35 8.60
CA GLY A 30 -0.42 -12.01 8.04
C GLY A 30 -1.86 -11.49 7.92
N TYR A 31 -2.04 -10.19 8.17
CA TYR A 31 -3.32 -9.48 8.03
C TYR A 31 -3.26 -8.37 6.97
N GLY A 32 -2.23 -8.41 6.12
CA GLY A 32 -2.07 -7.51 5.00
C GLY A 32 -1.49 -6.14 5.35
N ASP A 33 -0.56 -6.08 6.32
CA ASP A 33 0.15 -4.83 6.65
C ASP A 33 0.91 -4.28 5.41
N PRO A 34 0.58 -3.08 4.90
CA PRO A 34 1.26 -2.50 3.75
C PRO A 34 2.69 -2.03 4.05
N LEU A 35 3.05 -1.95 5.33
CA LEU A 35 4.33 -1.41 5.82
C LEU A 35 5.04 -2.40 6.75
N LEU A 36 4.86 -3.70 6.53
CA LEU A 36 5.72 -4.72 7.14
C LEU A 36 7.07 -4.74 6.40
N LEU A 37 8.10 -4.24 7.07
CA LEU A 37 9.44 -4.06 6.50
C LEU A 37 10.49 -4.95 7.21
N SER A 38 11.66 -5.11 6.60
CA SER A 38 12.80 -5.84 7.20
C SER A 38 13.15 -5.38 8.62
N GLU A 39 13.04 -4.08 8.88
CA GLU A 39 13.25 -3.47 10.19
C GLU A 39 12.22 -3.98 11.20
N SER A 40 10.95 -4.03 10.81
CA SER A 40 9.88 -4.62 11.63
C SER A 40 10.16 -6.10 11.91
N LEU A 41 10.65 -6.86 10.93
CA LEU A 41 11.02 -8.27 11.13
C LEU A 41 12.14 -8.45 12.16
N ARG A 42 13.13 -7.55 12.18
CA ARG A 42 14.21 -7.53 13.18
C ARG A 42 13.66 -7.28 14.58
N GLU A 43 12.76 -6.32 14.74
CA GLU A 43 12.10 -6.01 16.01
C GLU A 43 11.23 -7.17 16.50
N ILE A 44 10.43 -7.76 15.59
CA ILE A 44 9.62 -8.95 15.87
C ILE A 44 10.50 -10.11 16.33
N ALA A 45 11.61 -10.36 15.64
CA ALA A 45 12.52 -11.45 15.98
C ALA A 45 13.14 -11.25 17.37
N ALA A 46 13.52 -10.02 17.71
CA ALA A 46 14.00 -9.68 19.06
C ALA A 46 12.93 -9.86 20.13
N ALA A 47 11.66 -9.51 19.85
CA ALA A 47 10.56 -9.73 20.78
C ALA A 47 10.23 -11.22 20.98
N LEU A 48 10.31 -12.01 19.90
CA LEU A 48 10.07 -13.45 19.94
C LEU A 48 11.18 -14.23 20.62
N SER A 49 12.44 -13.79 20.56
CA SER A 49 13.56 -14.51 21.20
C SER A 49 13.44 -14.55 22.72
N LEU A 50 12.71 -13.58 23.31
CA LEU A 50 12.35 -13.56 24.73
C LEU A 50 11.29 -14.62 25.10
N LYS A 51 10.61 -15.21 24.12
CA LYS A 51 9.47 -16.14 24.30
C LYS A 51 9.72 -17.52 23.73
N LEU A 52 10.66 -17.66 22.81
CA LEU A 52 10.88 -18.86 22.01
C LEU A 52 12.38 -19.08 21.77
N GLY A 53 12.92 -20.20 22.28
CA GLY A 53 14.32 -20.59 22.03
C GLY A 53 14.52 -21.34 20.70
N GLY A 54 13.46 -21.92 20.15
CA GLY A 54 13.48 -22.59 18.86
C GLY A 54 12.13 -23.18 18.47
N PHE A 55 12.03 -23.65 17.23
CA PHE A 55 10.83 -24.28 16.66
C PHE A 55 11.21 -25.33 15.61
N ASN A 56 10.24 -26.20 15.28
CA ASN A 56 10.37 -27.22 14.24
C ASN A 56 10.21 -26.56 12.85
N HIS A 57 8.99 -26.49 12.32
CA HIS A 57 8.72 -25.86 11.02
C HIS A 57 8.24 -24.42 11.16
N LEU A 58 8.46 -23.61 10.11
CA LEU A 58 7.81 -22.31 9.96
C LEU A 58 6.57 -22.48 9.07
N VAL A 59 5.40 -22.17 9.60
CA VAL A 59 4.12 -22.26 8.89
C VAL A 59 3.59 -20.86 8.60
N LEU A 60 3.24 -20.59 7.35
CA LEU A 60 2.78 -19.27 6.91
C LEU A 60 1.28 -19.32 6.61
N ASP A 61 0.53 -18.50 7.33
CA ASP A 61 -0.90 -18.30 7.15
C ASP A 61 -1.16 -16.95 6.46
N ASP A 62 -1.45 -17.01 5.17
CA ASP A 62 -1.86 -15.87 4.35
C ASP A 62 -3.37 -15.87 4.03
N SER A 63 -4.17 -16.65 4.78
CA SER A 63 -5.59 -16.86 4.50
C SER A 63 -6.50 -15.67 4.81
N PHE A 64 -5.95 -14.58 5.38
CA PHE A 64 -6.72 -13.35 5.58
C PHE A 64 -7.15 -12.73 4.25
N PHE A 65 -6.36 -12.89 3.19
CA PHE A 65 -6.71 -12.52 1.82
C PHE A 65 -7.00 -13.77 0.99
N SER A 66 -7.69 -13.60 -0.14
CA SER A 66 -7.98 -14.69 -1.08
C SER A 66 -6.75 -15.02 -1.93
N GLY A 67 -5.68 -15.46 -1.25
CA GLY A 67 -4.37 -15.69 -1.86
C GLY A 67 -3.66 -14.40 -2.30
N GLN A 68 -2.72 -14.54 -3.23
CA GLN A 68 -1.99 -13.42 -3.81
C GLN A 68 -2.86 -12.72 -4.87
N VAL A 69 -3.24 -11.48 -4.58
CA VAL A 69 -4.20 -10.70 -5.37
C VAL A 69 -3.49 -10.11 -6.59
N ARG A 70 -3.94 -10.51 -7.78
CA ARG A 70 -3.53 -9.91 -9.05
C ARG A 70 -4.33 -8.65 -9.33
N VAL A 71 -3.62 -7.55 -9.59
CA VAL A 71 -4.23 -6.25 -9.87
C VAL A 71 -4.50 -6.12 -11.38
N PRO A 72 -5.74 -5.82 -11.82
CA PRO A 72 -6.03 -5.51 -13.22
C PRO A 72 -5.24 -4.30 -13.74
N GLY A 73 -4.86 -4.33 -15.01
CA GLY A 73 -4.11 -3.24 -15.66
C GLY A 73 -2.58 -3.31 -15.52
N THR A 74 -2.04 -4.20 -14.68
CA THR A 74 -0.59 -4.46 -14.61
C THR A 74 -0.08 -5.18 -15.85
N SER A 75 1.19 -4.96 -16.20
CA SER A 75 1.87 -5.70 -17.27
C SER A 75 2.78 -6.80 -16.70
N PRO A 76 3.16 -7.84 -17.46
CA PRO A 76 4.23 -8.74 -17.08
C PRO A 76 5.57 -7.99 -17.08
N SER A 77 5.92 -7.38 -15.94
CA SER A 77 7.12 -6.56 -15.80
C SER A 77 7.77 -6.78 -14.42
N TYR A 78 9.01 -6.31 -14.26
CA TYR A 78 9.69 -6.27 -12.95
C TYR A 78 9.50 -4.93 -12.23
N GLN A 79 8.60 -4.08 -12.72
CA GLN A 79 8.42 -2.75 -12.18
C GLN A 79 7.70 -2.83 -10.83
N PRO A 80 8.16 -2.11 -9.79
CA PRO A 80 7.59 -2.19 -8.44
C PRO A 80 6.09 -1.86 -8.35
N TYR A 81 5.58 -1.07 -9.29
CA TYR A 81 4.17 -0.70 -9.36
C TYR A 81 3.24 -1.85 -9.82
N ASP A 82 3.81 -2.95 -10.32
CA ASP A 82 3.11 -4.18 -10.69
C ASP A 82 3.21 -5.27 -9.59
N ALA A 83 3.76 -4.95 -8.41
CA ALA A 83 3.94 -5.91 -7.33
C ALA A 83 2.61 -6.50 -6.83
N VAL A 84 2.62 -7.79 -6.54
CA VAL A 84 1.43 -8.54 -6.09
C VAL A 84 1.07 -8.21 -4.64
N ASN A 85 -0.22 -8.11 -4.34
CA ASN A 85 -0.71 -7.92 -2.97
C ASN A 85 -0.99 -9.27 -2.29
N GLY A 86 -0.93 -9.31 -0.96
CA GLY A 86 -1.17 -10.54 -0.20
C GLY A 86 -1.28 -10.27 1.30
N ALA A 87 -1.72 -11.27 2.07
CA ALA A 87 -1.90 -11.09 3.51
C ALA A 87 -0.58 -11.08 4.29
N LEU A 88 0.44 -11.82 3.82
CA LEU A 88 1.78 -11.84 4.41
C LEU A 88 2.80 -11.39 3.36
N CYS A 89 3.18 -10.12 3.41
CA CYS A 89 4.04 -9.48 2.43
C CYS A 89 5.07 -8.64 3.17
N VAL A 90 6.31 -8.65 2.69
CA VAL A 90 7.41 -7.89 3.30
C VAL A 90 8.11 -7.07 2.21
N ASN A 91 8.47 -5.82 2.53
CA ASN A 91 9.16 -4.90 1.60
C ASN A 91 8.41 -4.72 0.27
N PHE A 92 7.09 -4.56 0.35
CA PHE A 92 6.21 -4.36 -0.81
C PHE A 92 6.27 -5.51 -1.83
N ASN A 93 6.70 -6.72 -1.41
CA ASN A 93 6.98 -7.86 -2.28
C ASN A 93 7.98 -7.54 -3.41
N THR A 94 8.99 -6.76 -3.07
CA THR A 94 10.06 -6.39 -4.00
C THR A 94 11.43 -6.68 -3.39
N VAL A 95 12.41 -6.90 -4.25
CA VAL A 95 13.81 -7.13 -3.86
C VAL A 95 14.70 -6.19 -4.64
N SER A 96 15.50 -5.40 -3.93
CA SER A 96 16.53 -4.54 -4.52
C SER A 96 17.89 -5.24 -4.47
N PHE A 97 18.62 -5.24 -5.58
CA PHE A 97 19.90 -5.90 -5.68
C PHE A 97 20.86 -5.19 -6.62
N LYS A 98 22.14 -5.52 -6.50
CA LYS A 98 23.20 -5.15 -7.44
C LYS A 98 24.21 -6.28 -7.56
N ARG A 99 24.85 -6.39 -8.71
CA ARG A 99 25.98 -7.29 -8.89
C ARG A 99 27.26 -6.62 -8.42
N VAL A 100 27.98 -7.31 -7.56
CA VAL A 100 29.33 -6.95 -7.13
C VAL A 100 30.22 -8.13 -7.47
N ASN A 101 31.22 -7.90 -8.33
CA ASN A 101 32.03 -8.96 -8.94
C ASN A 101 31.15 -10.01 -9.65
N ARG A 102 31.19 -11.28 -9.21
CA ARG A 102 30.44 -12.40 -9.79
C ARG A 102 29.20 -12.79 -8.97
N ALA A 103 28.88 -12.06 -7.91
CA ALA A 103 27.77 -12.36 -7.01
C ALA A 103 26.74 -11.23 -6.98
N TYR A 104 25.48 -11.58 -6.77
CA TYR A 104 24.44 -10.62 -6.42
C TYR A 104 24.47 -10.34 -4.93
N VAL A 105 24.33 -9.07 -4.56
CA VAL A 105 24.20 -8.61 -3.18
C VAL A 105 22.97 -7.71 -3.07
N SER A 106 22.47 -7.55 -1.84
CA SER A 106 21.37 -6.62 -1.58
C SER A 106 21.81 -5.18 -1.88
N ASP A 107 20.88 -4.38 -2.39
CA ASP A 107 21.05 -2.92 -2.50
C ASP A 107 20.25 -2.18 -1.41
N GLU A 108 19.82 -2.90 -0.37
CA GLU A 108 19.14 -2.39 0.83
C GLU A 108 19.94 -2.80 2.07
N GLU A 109 20.34 -1.83 2.89
CA GLU A 109 21.18 -2.07 4.07
C GLU A 109 20.48 -2.96 5.11
N GLN A 110 19.18 -2.78 5.29
CA GLN A 110 18.38 -3.46 6.29
C GLN A 110 17.86 -4.83 5.81
N THR A 111 17.91 -5.12 4.51
CA THR A 111 17.35 -6.34 3.90
C THR A 111 18.45 -7.24 3.36
N PRO A 112 18.62 -8.48 3.85
CA PRO A 112 19.57 -9.41 3.26
C PRO A 112 19.13 -9.88 1.88
N LEU A 113 20.09 -10.20 1.01
CA LEU A 113 19.77 -10.94 -0.21
C LEU A 113 19.73 -12.44 0.08
N LEU A 114 18.56 -13.05 -0.09
CA LEU A 114 18.34 -14.46 0.21
C LEU A 114 18.58 -15.34 -1.02
N PRO A 115 19.16 -16.56 -0.88
CA PRO A 115 19.30 -17.50 -1.99
C PRO A 115 17.97 -17.81 -2.70
N PHE A 116 16.84 -17.74 -1.97
CA PHE A 116 15.49 -17.96 -2.49
C PHE A 116 15.17 -17.13 -3.75
N VAL A 117 15.66 -15.90 -3.83
CA VAL A 117 15.35 -14.98 -4.94
C VAL A 117 16.40 -14.97 -6.05
N GLU A 118 17.48 -15.75 -5.92
CA GLU A 118 18.59 -15.73 -6.87
C GLU A 118 18.16 -16.20 -8.27
N LYS A 119 17.35 -17.26 -8.36
CA LYS A 119 16.80 -17.75 -9.63
C LYS A 119 16.01 -16.66 -10.35
N ARG A 120 15.20 -15.90 -9.63
CA ARG A 120 14.40 -14.79 -10.17
C ARG A 120 15.28 -13.63 -10.63
N ILE A 121 16.28 -13.27 -9.84
CA ILE A 121 17.26 -12.23 -10.22
C ILE A 121 17.95 -12.62 -11.53
N ARG A 122 18.44 -13.85 -11.65
CA ARG A 122 19.06 -14.35 -12.89
C ARG A 122 18.09 -14.33 -14.07
N ALA A 123 16.83 -14.71 -13.86
CA ALA A 123 15.78 -14.67 -14.88
C ALA A 123 15.38 -13.24 -15.31
N SER A 124 15.70 -12.22 -14.51
CA SER A 124 15.47 -10.82 -14.89
C SER A 124 16.51 -10.28 -15.88
N SER A 125 17.67 -10.93 -15.99
CA SER A 125 18.82 -10.46 -16.78
C SER A 125 19.34 -9.06 -16.42
N LEU A 126 18.93 -8.51 -15.28
CA LEU A 126 19.40 -7.23 -14.77
C LEU A 126 20.68 -7.41 -13.94
N GLU A 127 21.64 -6.51 -14.13
CA GLU A 127 22.87 -6.45 -13.31
C GLU A 127 22.67 -5.70 -11.99
N ARG A 128 21.66 -4.84 -11.93
CA ARG A 128 21.22 -4.11 -10.74
C ARG A 128 19.77 -3.64 -10.91
N GLY A 129 19.10 -3.35 -9.81
CA GLY A 129 17.77 -2.76 -9.80
C GLY A 129 16.85 -3.43 -8.80
N ARG A 130 15.55 -3.30 -9.04
CA ARG A 130 14.49 -3.90 -8.21
C ARG A 130 13.68 -4.86 -9.05
N ILE A 131 13.35 -6.01 -8.48
CA ILE A 131 12.43 -7.00 -9.05
C ILE A 131 11.22 -7.16 -8.14
N ILE A 132 10.08 -7.56 -8.71
CA ILE A 132 8.89 -7.96 -7.96
C ILE A 132 8.85 -9.49 -7.81
N LEU A 133 8.20 -9.94 -6.74
CA LEU A 133 7.85 -11.34 -6.53
C LEU A 133 6.58 -11.70 -7.33
N SER A 134 6.48 -12.94 -7.76
CA SER A 134 5.37 -13.50 -8.53
C SER A 134 4.20 -13.89 -7.63
N HIS A 135 3.01 -13.91 -8.23
CA HIS A 135 1.81 -14.50 -7.64
C HIS A 135 1.81 -16.05 -7.70
N GLN A 136 2.69 -16.62 -8.53
CA GLN A 136 2.74 -18.06 -8.79
C GLN A 136 3.46 -18.78 -7.66
N GLU A 137 2.98 -19.99 -7.34
CA GLU A 137 3.58 -20.89 -6.35
C GLU A 137 3.76 -20.27 -4.96
N ASN A 138 2.99 -19.21 -4.64
CA ASN A 138 3.04 -18.47 -3.38
C ASN A 138 4.41 -17.84 -3.09
N GLU A 139 5.17 -17.48 -4.13
CA GLU A 139 6.54 -16.98 -3.98
C GLU A 139 6.64 -15.78 -3.03
N ALA A 140 5.70 -14.82 -3.08
CA ALA A 140 5.73 -13.67 -2.18
C ALA A 140 5.57 -14.04 -0.69
N THR A 141 4.62 -14.94 -0.39
CA THR A 141 4.39 -15.47 0.95
C THR A 141 5.63 -16.24 1.43
N LEU A 142 6.19 -17.11 0.59
CA LEU A 142 7.38 -17.90 0.91
C LEU A 142 8.60 -17.00 1.15
N TYR A 143 8.79 -15.95 0.35
CA TYR A 143 9.85 -14.97 0.57
C TYR A 143 9.74 -14.29 1.93
N ALA A 144 8.54 -13.88 2.33
CA ALA A 144 8.31 -13.34 3.68
C ALA A 144 8.73 -14.36 4.76
N GLY A 145 8.36 -15.63 4.59
CA GLY A 145 8.81 -16.70 5.48
C GLY A 145 10.33 -16.86 5.53
N HIS A 146 11.01 -16.80 4.39
CA HIS A 146 12.47 -16.88 4.33
C HIS A 146 13.15 -15.69 5.03
N LEU A 147 12.62 -14.47 4.89
CA LEU A 147 13.09 -13.30 5.62
C LEU A 147 12.84 -13.45 7.14
N PHE A 148 11.66 -13.90 7.56
CA PHE A 148 11.39 -14.18 8.96
C PHE A 148 12.38 -15.20 9.51
N LYS A 149 12.57 -16.34 8.83
CA LYS A 149 13.53 -17.37 9.24
C LYS A 149 14.95 -16.82 9.37
N TYR A 150 15.38 -15.94 8.46
CA TYR A 150 16.67 -15.24 8.56
C TYR A 150 16.76 -14.42 9.86
N PHE A 151 15.82 -13.50 10.10
CA PHE A 151 15.89 -12.61 11.28
C PHE A 151 15.69 -13.35 12.61
N LEU A 152 14.83 -14.37 12.65
CA LEU A 152 14.66 -15.24 13.81
C LEU A 152 15.97 -15.96 14.15
N THR A 153 16.69 -16.46 13.13
CA THR A 153 18.00 -17.09 13.31
C THR A 153 19.04 -16.09 13.82
N GLN A 154 19.06 -14.87 13.29
CA GLN A 154 19.94 -13.79 13.77
C GLN A 154 19.64 -13.42 15.23
N ALA A 155 18.38 -13.51 15.67
CA ALA A 155 17.97 -13.29 17.06
C ALA A 155 18.25 -14.50 17.99
N GLY A 156 18.90 -15.56 17.50
CA GLY A 156 19.28 -16.73 18.29
C GLY A 156 18.21 -17.83 18.40
N ILE A 157 17.08 -17.68 17.70
CA ILE A 157 15.98 -18.66 17.71
C ILE A 157 16.34 -19.80 16.74
N LYS A 158 16.44 -21.02 17.26
CA LYS A 158 16.84 -22.19 16.46
C LYS A 158 15.66 -22.70 15.63
N SER A 159 15.90 -23.00 14.36
CA SER A 159 14.92 -23.63 13.47
C SER A 159 15.48 -24.92 12.90
N ARG A 160 14.72 -26.02 12.97
CA ARG A 160 15.15 -27.35 12.45
C ARG A 160 14.43 -27.79 11.18
N GLY A 161 13.31 -27.15 10.86
CA GLY A 161 12.41 -27.58 9.81
C GLY A 161 12.28 -26.61 8.64
N GLU A 162 11.48 -27.04 7.68
CA GLU A 162 11.16 -26.32 6.45
C GLU A 162 10.16 -25.19 6.65
N ILE A 163 10.00 -24.38 5.61
CA ILE A 163 8.97 -23.35 5.50
C ILE A 163 7.83 -23.92 4.68
N ARG A 164 6.59 -23.82 5.17
CA ARG A 164 5.40 -24.34 4.49
C ARG A 164 4.20 -23.41 4.67
N LEU A 165 3.23 -23.52 3.76
CA LEU A 165 1.93 -22.88 3.93
C LEU A 165 1.07 -23.70 4.90
N GLY A 166 0.20 -23.02 5.63
CA GLY A 166 -0.77 -23.66 6.51
C GLY A 166 -1.62 -22.65 7.25
N ARG A 167 -2.70 -23.12 7.87
CA ARG A 167 -3.61 -22.24 8.61
C ARG A 167 -3.33 -22.29 10.11
N VAL A 168 -3.47 -21.15 10.76
CA VAL A 168 -3.65 -21.06 12.20
C VAL A 168 -5.00 -21.67 12.55
N LYS A 169 -5.02 -22.48 13.60
CA LYS A 169 -6.19 -23.07 14.25
C LYS A 169 -6.30 -22.41 15.62
N PRO A 170 -7.09 -21.33 15.78
CA PRO A 170 -7.12 -20.55 17.02
C PRO A 170 -7.44 -21.36 18.28
N ASP A 171 -8.21 -22.45 18.14
CA ASP A 171 -8.60 -23.32 19.24
C ASP A 171 -7.49 -24.32 19.66
N ASP A 172 -6.51 -24.57 18.78
CA ASP A 172 -5.42 -25.55 19.00
C ASP A 172 -4.04 -24.88 19.16
N ASP A 173 -3.82 -23.75 18.49
CA ASP A 173 -2.53 -23.06 18.41
C ASP A 173 -2.42 -21.97 19.47
N ARG A 174 -1.31 -21.94 20.19
CA ARG A 174 -1.07 -20.97 21.25
C ARG A 174 -0.52 -19.66 20.69
N LEU A 175 -1.25 -18.55 20.85
CA LEU A 175 -0.74 -17.22 20.51
C LEU A 175 0.48 -16.86 21.40
N LEU A 176 1.62 -16.60 20.75
CA LEU A 176 2.86 -16.20 21.42
C LEU A 176 3.01 -14.67 21.49
N PHE A 177 2.69 -14.01 20.38
CA PHE A 177 2.99 -12.61 20.16
C PHE A 177 2.09 -12.03 19.07
N THR A 178 1.61 -10.81 19.29
CA THR A 178 0.96 -9.99 18.26
C THR A 178 1.81 -8.77 18.03
N TYR A 179 2.40 -8.68 16.85
CA TYR A 179 3.03 -7.45 16.40
C TYR A 179 1.93 -6.48 15.95
N THR A 180 1.99 -5.24 16.41
CA THR A 180 1.13 -4.15 15.95
C THR A 180 1.98 -3.12 15.24
N SER A 181 1.62 -2.80 14.00
CA SER A 181 2.38 -1.86 13.18
C SER A 181 2.52 -0.49 13.87
N PRO A 182 3.74 0.10 13.91
CA PRO A 182 3.95 1.45 14.42
C PRO A 182 3.37 2.51 13.49
N PHE A 183 2.89 2.12 12.29
CA PHE A 183 2.26 3.01 11.33
C PHE A 183 0.73 2.88 11.36
N PRO A 184 -0.01 3.92 11.78
CA PRO A 184 -1.46 3.94 11.62
C PRO A 184 -1.85 4.12 10.13
N VAL A 185 -3.08 3.79 9.76
CA VAL A 185 -3.58 3.89 8.37
C VAL A 185 -3.37 5.27 7.76
N LYS A 186 -3.51 6.36 8.53
CA LYS A 186 -3.22 7.71 8.03
C LYS A 186 -1.77 7.87 7.51
N GLU A 187 -0.82 7.18 8.13
CA GLU A 187 0.59 7.19 7.74
C GLU A 187 0.83 6.32 6.50
N SER A 188 0.15 5.17 6.39
CA SER A 188 0.13 4.38 5.15
C SER A 188 -0.45 5.20 3.99
N ILE A 189 -1.53 5.96 4.24
CA ILE A 189 -2.13 6.86 3.25
C ILE A 189 -1.16 7.98 2.85
N ARG A 190 -0.45 8.60 3.81
CA ARG A 190 0.55 9.62 3.53
C ARG A 190 1.65 9.08 2.60
N LYS A 191 2.21 7.90 2.91
CA LYS A 191 3.22 7.24 2.05
C LYS A 191 2.67 6.86 0.67
N LEU A 192 1.42 6.39 0.61
CA LEU A 192 0.72 6.13 -0.66
C LEU A 192 0.63 7.40 -1.51
N LEU A 193 0.20 8.51 -0.93
CA LEU A 193 -0.04 9.76 -1.67
C LEU A 193 1.27 10.41 -2.11
N GLU A 194 2.29 10.43 -1.25
CA GLU A 194 3.61 10.99 -1.53
C GLU A 194 4.31 10.24 -2.66
N PHE A 195 4.38 8.91 -2.57
CA PHE A 195 5.13 8.07 -3.51
C PHE A 195 4.28 7.45 -4.62
N SER A 196 2.97 7.75 -4.64
CA SER A 196 2.01 7.13 -5.58
C SER A 196 2.10 5.60 -5.59
N ASN A 197 2.14 4.99 -4.41
CA ASN A 197 2.48 3.58 -4.27
C ASN A 197 1.27 2.66 -4.54
N ASN A 198 1.31 1.94 -5.67
CA ASN A 198 0.24 1.03 -6.10
C ASN A 198 0.01 -0.13 -5.13
N PHE A 199 1.10 -0.69 -4.58
CA PHE A 199 1.02 -1.79 -3.62
C PHE A 199 0.22 -1.36 -2.39
N ILE A 200 0.55 -0.22 -1.77
CA ILE A 200 -0.17 0.27 -0.58
C ILE A 200 -1.64 0.54 -0.91
N ALA A 201 -1.93 1.10 -2.10
CA ALA A 201 -3.30 1.41 -2.51
C ALA A 201 -4.19 0.18 -2.57
N ASN A 202 -3.73 -0.87 -3.25
CA ASN A 202 -4.46 -2.12 -3.38
C ASN A 202 -4.47 -2.93 -2.08
N GLN A 203 -3.40 -2.87 -1.30
CA GLN A 203 -3.35 -3.51 0.02
C GLN A 203 -4.43 -2.96 0.95
N LEU A 204 -4.55 -1.63 1.04
CA LEU A 204 -5.59 -0.97 1.81
C LEU A 204 -6.98 -1.26 1.26
N LEU A 205 -7.16 -1.29 -0.06
CA LEU A 205 -8.45 -1.57 -0.69
C LEU A 205 -8.95 -2.98 -0.33
N VAL A 206 -8.09 -4.00 -0.43
CA VAL A 206 -8.44 -5.38 -0.07
C VAL A 206 -8.73 -5.50 1.43
N ALA A 207 -7.95 -4.82 2.28
CA ALA A 207 -8.21 -4.77 3.72
C ALA A 207 -9.57 -4.12 4.06
N CYS A 208 -9.96 -3.06 3.34
CA CYS A 208 -11.30 -2.47 3.47
C CYS A 208 -12.40 -3.46 3.07
N GLY A 209 -12.18 -4.20 1.98
CA GLY A 209 -13.10 -5.26 1.54
C GLY A 209 -13.29 -6.35 2.59
N ALA A 210 -12.19 -6.79 3.23
CA ALA A 210 -12.24 -7.76 4.32
C ALA A 210 -13.00 -7.21 5.55
N LYS A 211 -12.77 -5.93 5.88
CA LYS A 211 -13.44 -5.26 7.01
C LYS A 211 -14.93 -5.06 6.77
N ALA A 212 -15.32 -4.72 5.54
CA ALA A 212 -16.70 -4.44 5.17
C ALA A 212 -17.54 -5.70 4.93
N TYR A 213 -16.95 -6.74 4.33
CA TYR A 213 -17.68 -7.93 3.84
C TYR A 213 -17.09 -9.27 4.32
N GLY A 214 -16.24 -9.25 5.35
CA GLY A 214 -15.63 -10.43 5.94
C GLY A 214 -14.45 -11.00 5.15
N THR A 215 -13.73 -11.92 5.79
CA THR A 215 -12.58 -12.63 5.22
C THR A 215 -13.00 -13.84 4.37
N PRO A 216 -12.14 -14.34 3.46
CA PRO A 216 -10.90 -13.70 3.01
C PRO A 216 -11.20 -12.37 2.26
N GLY A 217 -10.32 -11.39 2.42
CA GLY A 217 -10.35 -10.15 1.65
C GLY A 217 -10.01 -10.41 0.19
N SER A 218 -10.71 -9.75 -0.73
CA SER A 218 -10.42 -9.81 -2.17
C SER A 218 -10.51 -8.42 -2.79
N LEU A 219 -9.97 -8.28 -4.01
CA LEU A 219 -10.08 -7.02 -4.75
C LEU A 219 -11.55 -6.68 -5.04
N ASP A 220 -12.37 -7.67 -5.42
CA ASP A 220 -13.80 -7.48 -5.66
C ASP A 220 -14.53 -6.93 -4.43
N LYS A 221 -14.26 -7.48 -3.24
CA LYS A 221 -14.81 -6.95 -1.97
C LYS A 221 -14.32 -5.53 -1.71
N GLY A 222 -13.06 -5.23 -2.03
CA GLY A 222 -12.48 -3.90 -1.92
C GLY A 222 -13.15 -2.88 -2.85
N VAL A 223 -13.32 -3.22 -4.13
CA VAL A 223 -14.05 -2.42 -5.12
C VAL A 223 -15.50 -2.23 -4.68
N MET A 224 -16.16 -3.28 -4.20
CA MET A 224 -17.53 -3.18 -3.67
C MET A 224 -17.61 -2.23 -2.46
N ALA A 225 -16.59 -2.20 -1.60
CA ALA A 225 -16.52 -1.28 -0.46
C ALA A 225 -16.36 0.16 -0.95
N ALA A 226 -15.47 0.39 -1.93
CA ALA A 226 -15.27 1.71 -2.52
C ALA A 226 -16.53 2.23 -3.25
N SER A 227 -17.20 1.39 -4.03
CA SER A 227 -18.44 1.72 -4.74
C SER A 227 -19.59 2.00 -3.76
N THR A 228 -19.68 1.24 -2.66
CA THR A 228 -20.67 1.50 -1.60
C THR A 228 -20.37 2.81 -0.89
N TYR A 229 -19.12 3.09 -0.55
CA TYR A 229 -18.72 4.38 0.02
C TYR A 229 -19.06 5.56 -0.93
N ALA A 230 -18.75 5.43 -2.21
CA ALA A 230 -19.06 6.45 -3.21
C ALA A 230 -20.57 6.75 -3.32
N ARG A 231 -21.41 5.71 -3.32
CA ARG A 231 -22.86 5.85 -3.40
C ARG A 231 -23.47 6.37 -2.09
N GLU A 232 -23.11 5.75 -0.97
CA GLU A 232 -23.77 6.00 0.31
C GLU A 232 -23.22 7.21 1.07
N VAL A 233 -21.93 7.49 0.96
CA VAL A 233 -21.27 8.60 1.67
C VAL A 233 -21.13 9.81 0.76
N LEU A 234 -20.48 9.64 -0.41
CA LEU A 234 -20.27 10.76 -1.34
C LEU A 234 -21.52 11.14 -2.15
N LYS A 235 -22.60 10.33 -2.07
CA LYS A 235 -23.84 10.51 -2.82
C LYS A 235 -23.57 10.67 -4.32
N LEU A 236 -22.70 9.82 -4.86
CA LEU A 236 -22.39 9.78 -6.29
C LEU A 236 -23.41 8.93 -7.04
N LYS A 237 -23.72 9.36 -8.26
CA LYS A 237 -24.50 8.57 -9.22
C LYS A 237 -23.65 7.38 -9.69
N THR A 238 -24.30 6.31 -10.10
CA THR A 238 -23.64 5.05 -10.51
C THR A 238 -22.67 5.23 -11.68
N ASP A 239 -22.95 6.16 -12.59
CA ASP A 239 -22.12 6.48 -13.75
C ASP A 239 -20.96 7.45 -13.45
N ALA A 240 -20.87 7.97 -12.22
CA ALA A 240 -19.86 8.98 -11.86
C ALA A 240 -18.50 8.37 -11.46
N LEU A 241 -18.46 7.07 -11.17
CA LEU A 241 -17.29 6.32 -10.72
C LEU A 241 -17.40 4.83 -11.09
N SER A 242 -16.39 4.31 -11.77
CA SER A 242 -16.15 2.88 -11.98
C SER A 242 -14.73 2.56 -11.52
N LEU A 243 -14.58 1.52 -10.70
CA LEU A 243 -13.30 1.10 -10.14
C LEU A 243 -13.07 -0.38 -10.42
N ASP A 244 -11.89 -0.68 -10.92
CA ASP A 244 -11.35 -2.03 -11.14
C ASP A 244 -10.34 -2.37 -10.03
N GLU A 245 -9.67 -1.35 -9.50
CA GLU A 245 -8.67 -1.45 -8.44
C GLU A 245 -8.38 -0.08 -7.77
N GLY A 246 -7.48 -0.04 -6.78
CA GLY A 246 -7.30 1.11 -5.88
C GLY A 246 -6.18 2.09 -6.24
N SER A 247 -5.24 1.71 -7.11
CA SER A 247 -4.05 2.52 -7.42
C SER A 247 -4.23 3.50 -8.58
N GLY A 248 -5.19 3.23 -9.48
CA GLY A 248 -5.38 3.98 -10.70
C GLY A 248 -4.65 3.41 -11.93
N ILE A 249 -3.99 2.25 -11.82
CA ILE A 249 -3.26 1.63 -12.96
C ILE A 249 -4.19 1.03 -14.00
N SER A 250 -5.37 0.54 -13.61
CA SER A 250 -6.32 -0.02 -14.58
C SER A 250 -6.90 1.07 -15.47
N ARG A 251 -6.85 0.84 -16.79
CA ARG A 251 -7.50 1.69 -17.81
C ARG A 251 -9.03 1.68 -17.72
N LYS A 252 -9.60 0.74 -16.96
CA LYS A 252 -11.05 0.63 -16.72
C LYS A 252 -11.52 1.48 -15.54
N ASN A 253 -10.60 2.06 -14.77
CA ASN A 253 -10.98 3.04 -13.76
C ASN A 253 -11.48 4.30 -14.46
N GLU A 254 -12.70 4.70 -14.14
CA GLU A 254 -13.33 5.88 -14.70
C GLU A 254 -13.90 6.73 -13.57
N LEU A 255 -13.71 8.05 -13.66
CA LEU A 255 -14.33 8.98 -12.73
C LEU A 255 -14.55 10.33 -13.39
N THR A 256 -15.57 11.04 -12.94
CA THR A 256 -15.82 12.42 -13.35
C THR A 256 -15.03 13.42 -12.49
N ALA A 257 -14.75 14.61 -13.02
CA ALA A 257 -14.14 15.68 -12.23
C ALA A 257 -15.04 16.08 -11.04
N HIS A 258 -16.36 16.05 -11.22
CA HIS A 258 -17.33 16.30 -10.15
C HIS A 258 -17.26 15.24 -9.04
N ALA A 259 -17.09 13.96 -9.39
CA ALA A 259 -16.90 12.90 -8.40
C ALA A 259 -15.63 13.11 -7.57
N MET A 260 -14.52 13.48 -8.21
CA MET A 260 -13.28 13.82 -7.50
C MET A 260 -13.45 15.06 -6.62
N LEU A 261 -14.19 16.10 -7.06
CA LEU A 261 -14.49 17.25 -6.22
C LEU A 261 -15.25 16.86 -4.95
N LYS A 262 -16.24 15.96 -5.04
CA LYS A 262 -16.93 15.45 -3.83
C LYS A 262 -15.97 14.70 -2.91
N ALA A 263 -15.04 13.92 -3.47
CA ALA A 263 -14.00 13.26 -2.69
C ALA A 263 -13.06 14.29 -2.01
N LEU A 264 -12.64 15.35 -2.71
CA LEU A 264 -11.85 16.43 -2.11
C LEU A 264 -12.66 17.23 -1.07
N ASN A 265 -13.98 17.31 -1.17
CA ASN A 265 -14.78 17.91 -0.10
C ASN A 265 -14.63 17.12 1.21
N GLU A 266 -14.82 15.81 1.12
CA GLU A 266 -14.70 14.91 2.27
C GLU A 266 -13.26 14.75 2.77
N PHE A 267 -12.27 14.85 1.89
CA PHE A 267 -10.86 14.65 2.23
C PHE A 267 -10.19 15.90 2.83
N GLU A 268 -10.86 17.06 2.88
CA GLU A 268 -10.26 18.33 3.35
C GLU A 268 -9.61 18.25 4.74
N PRO A 269 -10.19 17.58 5.76
CA PRO A 269 -9.53 17.43 7.07
C PRO A 269 -8.17 16.70 6.98
N TYR A 270 -7.97 15.92 5.92
CA TYR A 270 -6.78 15.12 5.66
C TYR A 270 -5.90 15.68 4.53
N HIS A 271 -6.12 16.92 4.08
CA HIS A 271 -5.37 17.53 2.95
C HIS A 271 -3.85 17.51 3.16
N HIS A 272 -3.38 17.64 4.40
CA HIS A 272 -1.97 17.59 4.80
C HIS A 272 -1.29 16.24 4.54
N LEU A 273 -2.05 15.18 4.24
CA LEU A 273 -1.49 13.89 3.81
C LEU A 273 -1.08 13.88 2.34
N LEU A 274 -1.50 14.86 1.54
CA LEU A 274 -1.05 15.04 0.16
C LEU A 274 0.35 15.65 0.13
N ARG A 275 1.06 15.43 -0.98
CA ARG A 275 2.29 16.16 -1.27
C ARG A 275 2.00 17.67 -1.27
N GLN A 276 2.86 18.42 -0.59
CA GLN A 276 2.78 19.87 -0.55
C GLN A 276 3.94 20.50 -1.33
N GLU A 277 3.62 21.43 -2.24
CA GLU A 277 4.58 22.34 -2.87
C GLU A 277 4.09 23.77 -2.69
N ARG A 278 4.78 24.55 -1.85
CA ARG A 278 4.38 25.91 -1.48
C ARG A 278 2.96 25.92 -0.90
N ASP A 279 2.04 26.60 -1.58
CA ASP A 279 0.63 26.77 -1.26
C ASP A 279 -0.27 25.64 -1.79
N GLU A 280 0.29 24.67 -2.53
CA GLU A 280 -0.50 23.62 -3.18
C GLU A 280 -0.33 22.25 -2.50
N PHE A 281 -1.45 21.60 -2.19
CA PHE A 281 -1.54 20.22 -1.70
C PHE A 281 -2.18 19.37 -2.78
N PHE A 282 -1.45 18.41 -3.36
CA PHE A 282 -1.96 17.74 -4.56
C PHE A 282 -1.52 16.29 -4.72
N LYS A 283 -2.28 15.57 -5.54
CA LYS A 283 -1.90 14.29 -6.10
C LYS A 283 -1.86 14.39 -7.63
N THR A 284 -0.82 13.83 -8.22
CA THR A 284 -0.69 13.63 -9.66
C THR A 284 -1.15 12.24 -10.07
N GLY A 285 -1.57 12.08 -11.31
CA GLY A 285 -1.74 10.78 -11.95
C GLY A 285 -1.22 10.82 -13.39
N THR A 286 -0.41 9.83 -13.74
CA THR A 286 0.29 9.76 -15.02
C THR A 286 0.19 8.35 -15.57
N LEU A 287 -0.44 8.21 -16.73
CA LEU A 287 -0.38 7.01 -17.56
C LEU A 287 -0.10 7.45 -19.00
N ASP A 288 0.21 6.52 -19.91
CA ASP A 288 0.32 6.89 -21.32
C ASP A 288 -0.98 7.56 -21.82
N GLY A 289 -0.87 8.71 -22.46
CA GLY A 289 -2.01 9.54 -22.87
C GLY A 289 -2.81 10.26 -21.77
N ILE A 290 -2.47 10.09 -20.48
CA ILE A 290 -3.25 10.63 -19.35
C ILE A 290 -2.37 11.46 -18.42
N ARG A 291 -2.79 12.68 -18.09
CA ARG A 291 -2.19 13.53 -17.05
C ARG A 291 -3.28 14.12 -16.18
N THR A 292 -3.17 13.94 -14.88
CA THR A 292 -4.14 14.44 -13.91
C THR A 292 -3.46 15.12 -12.73
N ARG A 293 -4.15 16.08 -12.13
CA ARG A 293 -3.75 16.75 -10.90
C ARG A 293 -5.01 17.16 -10.14
N ALA A 294 -5.10 16.79 -8.87
CA ALA A 294 -6.24 17.10 -8.02
C ALA A 294 -5.76 17.42 -6.61
N GLY A 295 -6.43 18.36 -5.94
CA GLY A 295 -6.02 18.80 -4.62
C GLY A 295 -6.58 20.16 -4.21
N TYR A 296 -5.77 20.90 -3.46
CA TYR A 296 -6.09 22.19 -2.87
C TYR A 296 -4.99 23.21 -3.15
N ILE A 297 -5.36 24.48 -3.29
CA ILE A 297 -4.45 25.63 -3.27
C ILE A 297 -4.89 26.51 -2.09
N ALA A 298 -3.98 26.76 -1.16
CA ALA A 298 -4.19 27.71 -0.08
C ALA A 298 -4.02 29.14 -0.60
N ASP A 299 -4.95 30.05 -0.26
CA ASP A 299 -4.75 31.47 -0.53
C ASP A 299 -3.87 32.15 0.54
N GLY A 300 -3.69 33.47 0.45
CA GLY A 300 -2.88 34.23 1.40
C GLY A 300 -3.43 34.25 2.84
N LYS A 301 -4.68 33.83 3.05
CA LYS A 301 -5.33 33.69 4.36
C LYS A 301 -5.33 32.24 4.87
N GLY A 302 -4.87 31.30 4.04
CA GLY A 302 -4.90 29.88 4.33
C GLY A 302 -6.21 29.18 3.96
N GLU A 303 -7.13 29.85 3.25
CA GLU A 303 -8.36 29.22 2.76
C GLU A 303 -8.04 28.24 1.61
N LEU A 304 -8.62 27.04 1.67
CA LEU A 304 -8.32 25.96 0.71
C LEU A 304 -9.29 25.95 -0.48
N TYR A 305 -8.77 26.25 -1.66
CA TYR A 305 -9.49 26.17 -2.93
C TYR A 305 -9.25 24.81 -3.58
N ARG A 306 -10.32 24.02 -3.74
CA ARG A 306 -10.26 22.71 -4.37
C ARG A 306 -10.15 22.82 -5.88
N PHE A 307 -9.35 21.96 -6.48
CA PHE A 307 -9.24 21.86 -7.91
C PHE A 307 -9.13 20.41 -8.39
N VAL A 308 -9.62 20.17 -9.60
CA VAL A 308 -9.49 18.89 -10.29
C VAL A 308 -9.21 19.17 -11.76
N VAL A 309 -8.10 18.62 -12.27
CA VAL A 309 -7.72 18.67 -13.68
C VAL A 309 -7.51 17.24 -14.16
N LEU A 310 -8.37 16.78 -15.07
CA LEU A 310 -8.28 15.46 -15.71
C LEU A 310 -8.04 15.67 -17.21
N MET A 311 -6.87 15.27 -17.72
CA MET A 311 -6.53 15.39 -19.14
C MET A 311 -6.23 14.02 -19.74
N ASN A 312 -7.05 13.59 -20.69
CA ASN A 312 -6.89 12.34 -21.44
C ASN A 312 -6.42 12.59 -22.88
N THR A 313 -5.69 13.70 -23.09
CA THR A 313 -5.16 14.09 -24.41
C THR A 313 -3.67 13.74 -24.47
N PRO A 314 -3.23 12.84 -25.38
CA PRO A 314 -1.83 12.49 -25.53
C PRO A 314 -0.91 13.69 -25.73
N GLY A 315 0.25 13.66 -25.06
CA GLY A 315 1.26 14.72 -25.12
C GLY A 315 0.93 16.02 -24.38
N LYS A 316 -0.26 16.16 -23.77
CA LYS A 316 -0.65 17.36 -23.01
C LYS A 316 -0.35 17.19 -21.51
N THR A 317 0.03 18.30 -20.86
CA THR A 317 0.26 18.38 -19.40
C THR A 317 -0.79 19.26 -18.74
N THR A 318 -0.92 19.15 -17.41
CA THR A 318 -1.84 19.97 -16.61
C THR A 318 -1.38 21.41 -16.43
N ASP A 319 -0.15 21.75 -16.83
CA ASP A 319 0.52 23.00 -16.40
C ASP A 319 -0.19 24.26 -16.88
N ALA A 320 -0.68 24.27 -18.12
CA ALA A 320 -1.39 25.41 -18.67
C ALA A 320 -2.69 25.70 -17.90
N VAL A 321 -3.44 24.64 -17.56
CA VAL A 321 -4.68 24.75 -16.77
C VAL A 321 -4.35 25.19 -15.34
N MET A 322 -3.31 24.63 -14.72
CA MET A 322 -2.90 25.01 -13.37
C MET A 322 -2.45 26.47 -13.27
N LYS A 323 -1.80 27.03 -14.31
CA LYS A 323 -1.47 28.46 -14.35
C LYS A 323 -2.73 29.33 -14.30
N LEU A 324 -3.79 28.94 -15.01
CA LEU A 324 -5.07 29.65 -15.00
C LEU A 324 -5.76 29.54 -13.62
N ILE A 325 -5.77 28.35 -13.02
CA ILE A 325 -6.35 28.12 -11.69
C ILE A 325 -5.64 28.97 -10.63
N ARG A 326 -4.30 28.99 -10.61
CA ARG A 326 -3.53 29.80 -9.65
C ARG A 326 -3.82 31.29 -9.78
N ARG A 327 -3.94 31.79 -11.01
CA ARG A 327 -4.33 33.19 -11.25
C ARG A 327 -5.71 33.49 -10.68
N PHE A 328 -6.67 32.58 -10.86
CA PHE A 328 -8.03 32.73 -10.33
C PHE A 328 -8.04 32.77 -8.79
N VAL A 329 -7.32 31.86 -8.12
CA VAL A 329 -7.22 31.85 -6.65
C VAL A 329 -6.57 33.13 -6.13
N GLY A 330 -5.48 33.58 -6.75
CA GLY A 330 -4.80 34.83 -6.37
C GLY A 330 -5.68 36.08 -6.53
N GLN A 331 -6.50 36.16 -7.59
CA GLN A 331 -7.44 37.26 -7.78
C GLN A 331 -8.57 37.27 -6.76
N THR A 332 -9.10 36.09 -6.42
CA THR A 332 -10.17 35.93 -5.43
C THR A 332 -9.68 36.35 -4.04
N SER A 333 -8.46 35.95 -3.67
CA SER A 333 -7.79 36.40 -2.45
C SER A 333 -7.67 37.93 -2.39
N ALA A 334 -7.24 38.58 -3.49
CA ALA A 334 -7.07 40.04 -3.55
C ALA A 334 -8.41 40.80 -3.45
N ALA A 335 -9.48 40.31 -4.09
CA ALA A 335 -10.81 40.92 -4.02
C ALA A 335 -11.43 40.83 -2.61
N SER A 336 -11.14 39.75 -1.88
CA SER A 336 -11.59 39.60 -0.49
C SER A 336 -10.86 40.51 0.51
N LEU A 337 -9.64 40.97 0.18
CA LEU A 337 -8.86 41.91 1.00
C LEU A 337 -9.34 43.36 0.81
N SER A 338 -9.74 43.75 -0.41
CA SER A 338 -10.22 45.11 -0.69
C SER A 338 -11.59 45.43 -0.09
N HIS A 339 -12.41 44.42 0.21
CA HIS A 339 -13.70 44.58 0.89
C HIS A 339 -13.60 44.57 2.42
N GLY A 340 -12.50 44.07 2.99
CA GLY A 340 -12.28 44.01 4.44
C GLY A 340 -11.67 45.28 5.06
N SER A 341 -11.17 46.23 4.25
CA SER A 341 -10.59 47.50 4.72
C SER A 341 -11.58 48.67 4.69
N LYS A 342 -12.87 48.41 4.53
CA LYS A 342 -13.96 49.39 4.64
C LYS A 342 -14.86 48.98 5.81
N ALA A 343 -14.35 49.11 7.02
CA ALA A 343 -15.11 49.05 8.25
C ALA A 343 -14.58 50.11 9.21
#